data_AF-X1LPX2-F1
#
_entry.id   AF-X1LPX2-F1
#
_cell.length_a   1.000
_cell.length_b   1.000
_cell.length_c   1.000
_cell.angle_alpha   90.00
_cell.angle_beta   90.00
_cell.angle_gamma   90.00
#
_symmetry.space_group_name_H-M   'P 1'
#
loop_
_entity.id
_entity.type
_entity.pdbx_description
1 polymer ?
#
loop_
_entity_poly.entity_id
_entity_poly.type
_entity_poly.pdbx_seq_one_letter_code
_entity_poly.pdbx_strand_id
1 'polypeptide(L)'
;AAKFGQYEDFPEDLEKYGAMKGLSQEWTQRYWAAHWALPSPQQGFEMLHRGVIDNSELNMLLRAQDVMPFWRDKLIQIAYRRLTRVDIRRMYKQGVLSESDVLESYLEHGYNAENAARMTEFTIKQTLATLSKFTSGDIVKAYSNRMIDRGTAISLLGDIGIRPEDANYIVSTAEYKRLWAFTDEQIAGIRNLYKKRVYDEN
;
A
#
# COMPACT_ATOMS: atom_id res chain seq x y z
N ALA A 1 1.74 -22.14 -38.05
CA ALA A 1 0.41 -22.76 -38.12
C ALA A 1 0.36 -24.10 -37.41
N ALA A 2 1.01 -25.16 -37.92
CA ALA A 2 0.94 -26.49 -37.29
C ALA A 2 1.40 -26.52 -35.81
N LYS A 3 2.46 -25.77 -35.45
CA LYS A 3 2.95 -25.66 -34.05
C LYS A 3 1.88 -25.19 -33.05
N PHE A 4 0.90 -24.40 -33.50
CA PHE A 4 -0.11 -23.78 -32.65
C PHE A 4 -1.47 -24.48 -32.73
N GLY A 5 -1.54 -25.69 -33.32
CA GLY A 5 -2.81 -26.38 -33.53
C GLY A 5 -3.78 -25.63 -34.44
N GLN A 6 -3.32 -24.64 -35.23
CA GLN A 6 -4.21 -23.74 -35.99
C GLN A 6 -5.07 -24.44 -37.06
N TYR A 7 -4.74 -25.68 -37.43
CA TYR A 7 -5.52 -26.51 -38.36
C TYR A 7 -6.33 -27.61 -37.67
N GLU A 8 -6.30 -27.68 -36.33
CA GLU A 8 -7.16 -28.59 -35.58
C GLU A 8 -8.63 -28.20 -35.74
N ASP A 9 -9.52 -29.18 -35.57
CA ASP A 9 -10.98 -29.03 -35.72
C ASP A 9 -11.45 -28.46 -37.08
N PHE A 10 -10.63 -28.56 -38.13
CA PHE A 10 -10.97 -28.09 -39.48
C PHE A 10 -12.19 -28.83 -40.05
N PRO A 11 -13.32 -28.16 -40.31
CA PRO A 11 -14.53 -28.85 -40.78
C PRO A 11 -14.45 -29.23 -42.26
N GLU A 12 -14.73 -30.49 -42.60
CA GLU A 12 -14.79 -30.95 -44.00
C GLU A 12 -15.80 -30.13 -44.85
N ASP A 13 -16.92 -29.75 -44.25
CA ASP A 13 -17.93 -28.90 -44.89
C ASP A 13 -17.38 -27.52 -45.26
N LEU A 14 -16.45 -26.96 -44.46
CA LEU A 14 -15.83 -25.67 -44.77
C LEU A 14 -15.01 -25.74 -46.06
N GLU A 15 -14.31 -26.86 -46.29
CA GLU A 15 -13.60 -27.12 -47.55
C GLU A 15 -14.57 -27.21 -48.73
N LYS A 16 -15.65 -27.99 -48.59
CA LYS A 16 -16.68 -28.14 -49.61
C LYS A 16 -17.31 -26.80 -50.01
N TYR A 17 -17.75 -26.00 -49.03
CA TYR A 17 -18.37 -24.70 -49.30
C TYR A 17 -17.35 -23.64 -49.74
N GLY A 18 -16.12 -23.69 -49.24
CA GLY A 18 -15.01 -22.87 -49.70
C GLY A 18 -14.73 -23.07 -51.19
N ALA A 19 -14.69 -24.33 -51.65
CA ALA A 19 -14.52 -24.68 -53.06
C ALA A 19 -15.66 -24.13 -53.93
N MET A 20 -16.91 -24.19 -53.47
CA MET A 20 -18.06 -23.58 -54.16
C MET A 20 -17.96 -22.05 -54.27
N LYS A 21 -17.19 -21.40 -53.39
CA LYS A 21 -16.90 -19.96 -53.43
C LYS A 21 -15.59 -19.63 -54.14
N GLY A 22 -14.92 -20.62 -54.75
CA GLY A 22 -13.67 -20.44 -55.49
C GLY A 22 -12.41 -20.38 -54.62
N LEU A 23 -12.48 -20.73 -53.34
CA LEU A 23 -11.30 -20.87 -52.48
C LEU A 23 -10.65 -22.24 -52.70
N SER A 24 -9.32 -22.27 -52.80
CA SER A 24 -8.58 -23.53 -52.74
C SER A 24 -8.61 -24.10 -51.31
N GLN A 25 -8.36 -25.41 -51.16
CA GLN A 25 -8.21 -26.05 -49.86
C GLN A 25 -7.19 -25.29 -48.97
N GLU A 26 -6.05 -24.90 -49.56
CA GLU A 26 -5.02 -24.13 -48.86
C GLU A 26 -5.57 -22.80 -48.31
N TRP A 27 -6.32 -22.04 -49.11
CA TRP A 27 -6.87 -20.76 -48.66
C TRP A 27 -7.94 -20.96 -47.59
N THR A 28 -8.79 -21.98 -47.73
CA THR A 28 -9.79 -22.32 -46.72
C THR A 28 -9.12 -22.68 -45.38
N GLN A 29 -8.04 -23.46 -45.40
CA GLN A 29 -7.24 -23.76 -44.20
C GLN A 29 -6.56 -22.53 -43.60
N ARG A 30 -6.10 -21.57 -44.42
CA ARG A 30 -5.53 -20.30 -43.93
C ARG A 30 -6.58 -19.41 -43.27
N TYR A 31 -7.78 -19.33 -43.85
CA TYR A 31 -8.91 -18.63 -43.23
C TYR A 31 -9.29 -19.27 -41.89
N TRP A 32 -9.31 -20.61 -41.82
CA TRP A 32 -9.47 -21.31 -40.56
C TRP A 32 -8.33 -20.96 -39.59
N ALA A 33 -7.07 -21.05 -39.98
CA ALA A 33 -5.96 -20.70 -39.09
C ALA A 33 -6.03 -19.26 -38.53
N ALA A 34 -6.61 -18.33 -39.29
CA ALA A 34 -6.80 -16.93 -38.88
C ALA A 34 -8.06 -16.68 -38.03
N HIS A 35 -8.99 -17.65 -37.94
CA HIS A 35 -10.26 -17.47 -37.24
C HIS A 35 -10.13 -17.51 -35.71
N TRP A 36 -9.08 -18.17 -35.20
CA TRP A 36 -8.88 -18.40 -33.79
C TRP A 36 -8.75 -17.09 -33.00
N ALA A 37 -9.44 -17.00 -31.87
CA ALA A 37 -9.25 -15.91 -30.92
C ALA A 37 -8.00 -16.17 -30.06
N LEU A 38 -7.03 -15.26 -30.12
CA LEU A 38 -5.82 -15.33 -29.30
C LEU A 38 -6.08 -14.86 -27.86
N PRO A 39 -5.36 -15.38 -26.85
CA PRO A 39 -5.41 -14.85 -25.49
C PRO A 39 -5.10 -13.35 -25.45
N SER A 40 -5.84 -12.56 -24.68
CA SER A 40 -5.60 -11.12 -24.54
C SER A 40 -4.23 -10.81 -23.92
N PRO A 41 -3.68 -9.59 -24.06
CA PRO A 41 -2.45 -9.21 -23.39
C PRO A 41 -2.51 -9.40 -21.87
N GLN A 42 -3.67 -9.14 -21.26
CA GLN A 42 -3.89 -9.36 -19.82
C GLN A 42 -3.84 -10.85 -19.45
N GLN A 43 -4.42 -11.73 -20.28
CA GLN A 43 -4.27 -13.18 -20.09
C GLN A 43 -2.81 -13.61 -20.28
N GLY A 44 -2.10 -13.01 -21.24
CA GLY A 44 -0.66 -13.18 -21.43
C GLY A 44 0.15 -12.83 -20.18
N PHE A 45 -0.11 -11.68 -19.57
CA PHE A 45 0.54 -11.28 -18.32
C PHE A 45 0.21 -12.22 -17.16
N GLU A 46 -1.04 -12.69 -17.07
CA GLU A 46 -1.41 -13.67 -16.04
C GLU A 46 -0.71 -15.02 -16.22
N MET A 47 -0.59 -15.51 -17.46
CA MET A 47 0.19 -16.71 -17.77
C MET A 47 1.67 -16.52 -17.39
N LEU A 48 2.25 -15.36 -17.69
CA LEU A 48 3.63 -15.02 -17.30
C LEU A 48 3.78 -15.03 -15.77
N HIS A 49 2.89 -14.36 -15.03
CA HIS A 49 2.96 -14.30 -13.56
C HIS A 49 2.79 -15.66 -12.89
N ARG A 50 2.04 -16.57 -13.51
CA ARG A 50 1.85 -17.95 -13.04
C ARG A 50 2.97 -18.89 -13.48
N GLY A 51 3.95 -18.41 -14.25
CA GLY A 51 5.07 -19.21 -14.76
C GLY A 51 4.64 -20.24 -15.81
N VAL A 52 3.48 -20.05 -16.44
CA VAL A 52 2.97 -20.93 -17.50
C VAL A 52 3.67 -20.64 -18.83
N ILE A 53 4.07 -19.39 -19.03
CA ILE A 53 4.87 -18.93 -20.17
C ILE A 53 6.03 -18.06 -19.72
N ASP A 54 7.03 -17.90 -20.58
CA ASP A 54 8.13 -16.96 -20.38
C ASP A 54 7.95 -15.63 -21.15
N ASN A 55 8.94 -14.72 -21.03
CA ASN A 55 8.92 -13.44 -21.74
C ASN A 55 8.98 -13.58 -23.27
N SER A 56 9.63 -14.62 -23.78
CA SER A 56 9.74 -14.89 -25.22
C SER A 56 8.39 -15.30 -25.79
N GLU A 57 7.67 -16.17 -25.09
CA GLU A 57 6.32 -16.61 -25.41
C GLU A 57 5.30 -15.47 -25.26
N LEU A 58 5.42 -14.62 -24.24
CA LEU A 58 4.60 -13.42 -24.12
C LEU A 58 4.83 -12.47 -25.32
N ASN A 59 6.08 -12.23 -25.70
CA ASN A 59 6.39 -11.39 -26.87
C ASN A 59 5.84 -12.00 -28.16
N MET A 60 5.86 -13.33 -28.28
CA MET A 60 5.27 -14.06 -29.41
C MET A 60 3.74 -13.85 -29.47
N LEU A 61 3.06 -13.92 -28.33
CA LEU A 61 1.62 -13.64 -28.23
C LEU A 61 1.31 -12.19 -28.64
N LEU A 62 2.03 -11.21 -28.10
CA LEU A 62 1.85 -9.80 -28.45
C LEU A 62 2.11 -9.55 -29.95
N ARG A 63 3.09 -10.24 -30.53
CA ARG A 63 3.33 -10.21 -31.98
C ARG A 63 2.16 -10.77 -32.77
N ALA A 64 1.59 -11.91 -32.35
CA ALA A 64 0.47 -12.54 -33.02
C ALA A 64 -0.83 -11.71 -32.90
N GLN A 65 -0.95 -10.89 -31.87
CA GLN A 65 -2.03 -9.91 -31.71
C GLN A 65 -1.78 -8.57 -32.40
N ASP A 66 -0.81 -8.49 -33.31
CA ASP A 66 -0.48 -7.28 -34.06
C ASP A 66 -0.11 -6.07 -33.19
N VAL A 67 0.37 -6.29 -31.95
CA VAL A 67 0.99 -5.22 -31.16
C VAL A 67 2.23 -4.75 -31.89
N MET A 68 2.34 -3.46 -32.17
CA MET A 68 3.49 -2.91 -32.90
C MET A 68 4.80 -3.22 -32.14
N PRO A 69 5.91 -3.57 -32.84
CA PRO A 69 7.18 -3.90 -32.20
C PRO A 69 7.65 -2.87 -31.17
N PHE A 70 7.45 -1.57 -31.43
CA PHE A 70 7.82 -0.48 -30.51
C PHE A 70 7.17 -0.58 -29.12
N TRP A 71 5.96 -1.13 -29.04
CA TRP A 71 5.19 -1.21 -27.78
C TRP A 71 5.38 -2.52 -27.03
N ARG A 72 5.87 -3.59 -27.67
CA ARG A 72 5.95 -4.92 -27.05
C ARG A 72 6.84 -4.91 -25.81
N ASP A 73 8.07 -4.42 -25.95
CA ASP A 73 9.02 -4.37 -24.83
C ASP A 73 8.51 -3.47 -23.69
N LYS A 74 7.82 -2.38 -24.03
CA LYS A 74 7.23 -1.45 -23.05
C LYS A 74 6.09 -2.09 -22.27
N LEU A 75 5.25 -2.88 -22.94
CA LEU A 75 4.18 -3.65 -22.30
C LEU A 75 4.73 -4.75 -21.41
N ILE A 76 5.81 -5.43 -21.83
CA ILE A 76 6.48 -6.47 -21.04
C ILE A 76 7.09 -5.87 -19.75
N GLN A 77 7.71 -4.69 -19.83
CA GLN A 77 8.28 -4.01 -18.66
C GLN A 77 7.25 -3.69 -17.57
N ILE A 78 5.99 -3.50 -17.94
CA ILE A 78 4.90 -3.23 -16.99
C ILE A 78 4.06 -4.47 -16.67
N ALA A 79 4.50 -5.67 -17.07
CA ALA A 79 3.76 -6.89 -16.81
C ALA A 79 3.61 -7.11 -15.30
N TYR A 80 4.72 -7.01 -14.56
CA TYR A 80 4.76 -7.27 -13.12
C TYR A 80 4.08 -6.16 -12.30
N ARG A 81 3.50 -6.58 -11.17
CA ARG A 81 2.89 -5.67 -10.19
C ARG A 81 3.96 -4.91 -9.43
N ARG A 82 3.68 -3.63 -9.16
CA ARG A 82 4.47 -2.77 -8.27
C ARG A 82 4.21 -3.15 -6.81
N LEU A 83 5.16 -2.86 -5.92
CA LEU A 83 4.99 -3.08 -4.47
C LEU A 83 3.79 -2.31 -3.94
N THR A 84 2.91 -2.91 -3.15
CA THR A 84 1.75 -2.15 -2.65
C THR A 84 2.18 -1.03 -1.70
N ARG A 85 1.39 0.05 -1.59
CA ARG A 85 1.62 1.11 -0.58
C ARG A 85 1.78 0.58 0.83
N VAL A 86 1.13 -0.54 1.17
CA VAL A 86 1.25 -1.18 2.49
C VAL A 86 2.61 -1.86 2.63
N ASP A 87 3.02 -2.62 1.62
CA ASP A 87 4.29 -3.34 1.63
C ASP A 87 5.47 -2.37 1.60
N ILE A 88 5.41 -1.28 0.83
CA ILE A 88 6.41 -0.20 0.83
C ILE A 88 6.67 0.30 2.27
N ARG A 89 5.61 0.62 3.02
CA ARG A 89 5.76 1.10 4.42
C ARG A 89 6.31 0.02 5.35
N ARG A 90 5.86 -1.23 5.20
CA ARG A 90 6.33 -2.35 6.02
C ARG A 90 7.81 -2.65 5.75
N MET A 91 8.19 -2.69 4.48
CA MET A 91 9.57 -2.95 4.05
C MET A 91 10.51 -1.82 4.50
N TYR A 92 10.09 -0.55 4.38
CA TYR A 92 10.84 0.57 4.95
C TYR A 92 11.02 0.43 6.46
N LYS A 93 9.94 0.12 7.20
CA LYS A 93 10.00 -0.10 8.66
C LYS A 93 10.97 -1.24 9.05
N GLN A 94 11.12 -2.26 8.20
CA GLN A 94 12.05 -3.37 8.42
C GLN A 94 13.46 -3.10 7.89
N GLY A 95 13.73 -1.92 7.31
CA GLY A 95 15.02 -1.57 6.74
C GLY A 95 15.33 -2.26 5.40
N VAL A 96 14.33 -2.83 4.74
CA VAL A 96 14.48 -3.46 3.42
C VAL A 96 14.52 -2.41 2.31
N LEU A 97 13.77 -1.32 2.47
CA LEU A 97 13.79 -0.16 1.57
C LEU A 97 14.47 1.02 2.25
N SER A 98 15.27 1.75 1.48
CA SER A 98 15.77 3.07 1.82
C SER A 98 14.73 4.16 1.54
N GLU A 99 15.00 5.39 1.97
CA GLU A 99 14.12 6.54 1.66
C GLU A 99 14.00 6.79 0.16
N SER A 100 15.08 6.60 -0.61
CA SER A 100 15.06 6.72 -2.07
C SER A 100 14.21 5.64 -2.72
N ASP A 101 14.26 4.40 -2.23
CA ASP A 101 13.46 3.30 -2.79
C ASP A 101 11.96 3.52 -2.52
N VAL A 102 11.62 4.10 -1.36
CA VAL A 102 10.24 4.49 -1.03
C VAL A 102 9.74 5.58 -1.99
N LEU A 103 10.57 6.59 -2.27
CA LEU A 103 10.24 7.66 -3.22
C LEU A 103 10.01 7.10 -4.62
N GLU A 104 10.93 6.28 -5.11
CA GLU A 104 10.83 5.62 -6.42
C GLU A 104 9.55 4.78 -6.50
N SER A 105 9.27 3.96 -5.49
CA SER A 105 8.06 3.14 -5.44
C SER A 105 6.77 3.97 -5.54
N TYR A 106 6.73 5.16 -4.92
CA TYR A 106 5.58 6.07 -5.04
C TYR A 106 5.51 6.75 -6.41
N LEU A 107 6.64 7.09 -7.04
CA LEU A 107 6.66 7.57 -8.43
C LEU A 107 6.13 6.51 -9.39
N GLU A 108 6.56 5.25 -9.22
CA GLU A 108 6.06 4.12 -10.00
C GLU A 108 4.55 3.94 -9.83
N HIS A 109 3.96 4.28 -8.68
CA HIS A 109 2.51 4.28 -8.48
C HIS A 109 1.76 5.34 -9.29
N GLY A 110 2.48 6.27 -9.93
CA GLY A 110 1.91 7.37 -10.70
C GLY A 110 1.67 8.64 -9.88
N TYR A 111 2.21 8.73 -8.66
CA TYR A 111 2.24 10.01 -7.95
C TYR A 111 3.19 10.98 -8.69
N ASN A 112 2.83 12.26 -8.73
CA ASN A 112 3.78 13.29 -9.13
C ASN A 112 4.92 13.41 -8.09
N ALA A 113 6.02 14.05 -8.47
CA ALA A 113 7.21 14.17 -7.61
C ALA A 113 6.91 14.79 -6.23
N GLU A 114 6.05 15.80 -6.18
CA GLU A 114 5.64 16.46 -4.95
C GLU A 114 4.89 15.51 -3.99
N ASN A 115 3.90 14.77 -4.49
CA ASN A 115 3.13 13.84 -3.67
C ASN A 115 3.91 12.58 -3.33
N ALA A 116 4.81 12.12 -4.21
CA ALA A 116 5.73 11.03 -3.90
C ALA A 116 6.67 11.43 -2.74
N ALA A 117 7.19 12.65 -2.74
CA ALA A 117 8.00 13.19 -1.64
C ALA A 117 7.20 13.28 -0.34
N ARG A 118 5.97 13.83 -0.37
CA ARG A 118 5.07 13.86 0.80
C ARG A 118 4.76 12.48 1.36
N MET A 119 4.48 11.51 0.49
CA MET A 119 4.21 10.13 0.90
C MET A 119 5.44 9.45 1.51
N THR A 120 6.63 9.78 1.01
CA THR A 120 7.91 9.31 1.55
C THR A 120 8.13 9.90 2.94
N GLU A 121 8.02 11.21 3.10
CA GLU A 121 8.13 11.91 4.39
C GLU A 121 7.13 11.36 5.41
N PHE A 122 5.87 11.15 5.00
CA PHE A 122 4.85 10.53 5.83
C PHE A 122 5.26 9.12 6.30
N THR A 123 5.79 8.29 5.39
CA THR A 123 6.23 6.93 5.69
C THR A 123 7.38 6.93 6.71
N ILE A 124 8.34 7.85 6.55
CA ILE A 124 9.47 8.03 7.47
C ILE A 124 8.97 8.44 8.85
N LYS A 125 8.17 9.51 8.93
CA LYS A 125 7.61 10.02 10.20
C LYS A 125 6.78 8.98 10.93
N GLN A 126 5.92 8.26 10.21
CA GLN A 126 5.11 7.18 10.79
C GLN A 126 5.99 6.06 11.37
N THR A 127 7.06 5.71 10.67
CA THR A 127 8.00 4.67 11.12
C THR A 127 8.75 5.11 12.37
N LEU A 128 9.29 6.34 12.39
CA LEU A 128 9.97 6.92 13.55
C LEU A 128 9.05 7.02 14.77
N ALA A 129 7.81 7.47 14.59
CA ALA A 129 6.81 7.52 15.66
C ALA A 129 6.51 6.12 16.25
N THR A 130 6.62 5.06 15.44
CA THR A 130 6.45 3.68 15.92
C THR A 130 7.70 3.11 16.59
N LEU A 131 8.89 3.61 16.24
CA LEU A 131 10.16 3.22 16.86
C LEU A 131 10.45 3.99 18.15
N SER A 132 9.87 5.18 18.32
CA SER A 132 9.81 5.87 19.60
C SER A 132 9.17 4.94 20.64
N LYS A 133 9.95 4.58 21.66
CA LYS A 133 9.47 3.75 22.78
C LYS A 133 8.43 4.46 23.65
N PHE A 134 8.28 5.78 23.51
CA PHE A 134 7.30 6.55 24.25
C PHE A 134 6.06 6.78 23.39
N THR A 135 4.93 6.23 23.83
CA THR A 135 3.63 6.62 23.30
C THR A 135 3.21 7.96 23.90
N SER A 136 2.25 8.64 23.26
CA SER A 136 1.63 9.84 23.85
C SER A 136 1.04 9.56 25.23
N GLY A 137 0.50 8.35 25.45
CA GLY A 137 0.01 7.89 26.74
C GLY A 137 1.11 7.78 27.80
N ASP A 138 2.28 7.26 27.44
CA ASP A 138 3.43 7.15 28.35
C ASP A 138 3.93 8.54 28.78
N ILE A 139 4.00 9.47 27.83
CA ILE A 139 4.43 10.85 28.08
C ILE A 139 3.42 11.56 29.01
N VAL A 140 2.12 11.44 28.71
CA VAL A 140 1.06 12.02 29.56
C VAL A 140 1.10 11.43 30.96
N LYS A 141 1.28 10.11 31.10
CA LYS A 141 1.39 9.44 32.40
C LYS A 141 2.60 9.94 33.19
N ALA A 142 3.77 10.05 32.55
CA ALA A 142 4.97 10.58 33.18
C ALA A 142 4.77 12.03 33.65
N TYR A 143 4.12 12.87 32.83
CA TYR A 143 3.80 14.25 33.19
C TYR A 143 2.81 14.35 34.35
N SER A 144 1.69 13.60 34.30
CA SER A 144 0.68 13.58 35.36
C SER A 144 1.27 13.11 36.70
N ASN A 145 2.22 12.19 36.67
CA ASN A 145 2.94 11.67 37.83
C ASN A 145 4.13 12.54 38.28
N ARG A 146 4.31 13.75 37.71
CA ARG A 146 5.42 14.68 38.01
C ARG A 146 6.82 14.10 37.75
N MET A 147 6.93 13.08 36.89
CA MET A 147 8.23 12.52 36.49
C MET A 147 8.95 13.41 35.48
N ILE A 148 8.19 14.19 34.71
CA ILE A 148 8.69 15.17 33.73
C ILE A 148 7.90 16.47 33.85
N ASP A 149 8.53 17.59 33.49
CA ASP A 149 7.89 18.90 33.45
C ASP A 149 7.11 19.14 32.14
N ARG A 150 6.40 20.27 32.08
CA ARG A 150 5.57 20.67 30.93
C ARG A 150 6.38 20.84 29.64
N GLY A 151 7.55 21.47 29.71
CA GLY A 151 8.43 21.69 28.56
C GLY A 151 8.94 20.37 28.00
N THR A 152 9.42 19.49 28.88
CA THR A 152 9.88 18.14 28.52
C THR A 152 8.75 17.31 27.89
N ALA A 153 7.55 17.34 28.46
CA ALA A 153 6.39 16.64 27.89
C ALA A 153 6.04 17.13 26.48
N ILE A 154 6.04 18.45 26.25
CA ILE A 154 5.76 19.03 24.92
C ILE A 154 6.84 18.64 23.92
N SER A 155 8.11 18.66 24.32
CA SER A 155 9.23 18.24 23.47
C SER A 155 9.08 16.79 23.03
N LEU A 156 8.84 15.88 23.98
CA LEU A 156 8.67 14.45 23.69
C LEU A 156 7.44 14.16 22.81
N LEU A 157 6.34 14.90 22.98
CA LEU A 157 5.18 14.80 22.09
C LEU A 157 5.53 15.28 20.66
N GLY A 158 6.34 16.33 20.55
CA GLY A 158 6.89 16.80 19.27
C GLY A 158 7.78 15.76 18.59
N ASP A 159 8.64 15.09 19.36
CA ASP A 159 9.55 14.05 18.86
C ASP A 159 8.81 12.84 18.27
N ILE A 160 7.61 12.54 18.76
CA ILE A 160 6.72 11.51 18.19
C ILE A 160 5.79 12.02 17.09
N GLY A 161 5.98 13.26 16.64
CA GLY A 161 5.29 13.85 15.50
C GLY A 161 3.94 14.53 15.82
N ILE A 162 3.65 14.81 17.10
CA ILE A 162 2.47 15.60 17.48
C ILE A 162 2.76 17.08 17.26
N ARG A 163 1.82 17.80 16.65
CA ARG A 163 1.99 19.22 16.35
C ARG A 163 2.09 20.04 17.64
N PRO A 164 2.83 21.18 17.64
CA PRO A 164 3.00 21.98 18.85
C PRO A 164 1.68 22.41 19.51
N GLU A 165 0.67 22.77 18.71
CA GLU A 165 -0.67 23.12 19.18
C GLU A 165 -1.37 21.95 19.90
N ASP A 166 -1.30 20.76 19.31
CA ASP A 166 -1.89 19.54 19.87
C ASP A 166 -1.12 19.09 21.11
N ALA A 167 0.21 19.19 21.12
CA ALA A 167 1.05 18.87 22.26
C ALA A 167 0.72 19.77 23.46
N ASN A 168 0.57 21.08 23.23
CA ASN A 168 0.12 22.01 24.25
C ASN A 168 -1.28 21.64 24.79
N TYR A 169 -2.22 21.35 23.90
CA TYR A 169 -3.57 20.96 24.29
C TYR A 169 -3.61 19.66 25.12
N ILE A 170 -2.84 18.64 24.71
CA ILE A 170 -2.71 17.36 25.43
C ILE A 170 -2.18 17.58 26.85
N VAL A 171 -1.10 18.35 26.99
CA VAL A 171 -0.47 18.60 28.29
C VAL A 171 -1.36 19.44 29.20
N SER A 172 -2.01 20.48 28.67
CA SER A 172 -3.00 21.26 29.42
C SER A 172 -4.18 20.40 29.89
N THR A 173 -4.67 19.50 29.03
CA THR A 173 -5.74 18.55 29.41
C THR A 173 -5.30 17.60 30.51
N ALA A 174 -4.07 17.10 30.45
CA ALA A 174 -3.49 16.26 31.50
C ALA A 174 -3.34 17.00 32.83
N GLU A 175 -3.00 18.29 32.78
CA GLU A 175 -2.91 19.16 33.95
C GLU A 175 -4.28 19.38 34.60
N TYR A 176 -5.33 19.68 33.82
CA TYR A 176 -6.70 19.79 34.34
C TYR A 176 -7.15 18.50 35.02
N LYS A 177 -6.95 17.34 34.37
CA LYS A 177 -7.31 16.04 34.95
C LYS A 177 -6.57 15.78 36.27
N ARG A 178 -5.28 16.15 36.34
CA ARG A 178 -4.49 16.05 37.57
C ARG A 178 -5.06 16.94 38.69
N LEU A 179 -5.43 18.18 38.37
CA LEU A 179 -6.02 19.11 39.34
C LEU A 179 -7.38 18.62 39.86
N TRP A 180 -8.20 18.03 38.99
CA TRP A 180 -9.47 17.41 39.40
C TRP A 180 -9.23 16.22 40.33
N ALA A 181 -8.33 15.30 39.97
CA ALA A 181 -7.98 14.16 40.83
C ALA A 181 -7.47 14.60 42.20
N PHE A 182 -6.64 15.64 42.26
CA PHE A 182 -6.18 16.21 43.52
C PHE A 182 -7.32 16.81 44.36
N THR A 183 -8.23 17.55 43.74
CA THR A 183 -9.42 18.09 44.41
C THR A 183 -10.29 16.95 44.97
N ASP A 184 -10.52 15.90 44.19
CA ASP A 184 -11.30 14.73 44.61
C ASP A 184 -10.64 14.00 45.79
N GLU A 185 -9.31 13.85 45.78
CA GLU A 185 -8.55 13.29 46.91
C GLU A 185 -8.68 14.17 48.17
N GLN A 186 -8.62 15.49 48.03
CA GLN A 186 -8.83 16.41 49.16
C GLN A 186 -10.25 16.30 49.72
N ILE A 187 -11.28 16.28 48.87
CA ILE A 187 -12.67 16.09 49.28
C ILE A 187 -12.83 14.75 50.01
N ALA A 188 -12.23 13.68 49.50
CA ALA A 188 -12.26 12.37 50.14
C ALA A 188 -11.54 12.38 51.50
N GLY A 189 -10.41 13.06 51.60
CA GLY A 189 -9.66 13.26 52.86
C GLY A 189 -10.49 14.00 53.91
N ILE A 190 -11.08 15.15 53.55
CA ILE A 190 -11.95 15.95 54.43
C ILE A 190 -13.16 15.12 54.88
N ARG A 191 -13.81 14.42 53.95
CA ARG A 191 -14.96 13.55 54.26
C ARG A 191 -14.60 12.44 55.25
N ASN A 192 -13.40 11.88 55.14
CA ASN A 192 -12.90 10.88 56.09
C ASN A 192 -12.61 11.47 57.47
N LEU A 193 -12.06 12.69 57.55
CA LEU A 193 -11.82 13.38 58.83
C LEU A 193 -13.14 13.74 59.54
N TYR A 194 -14.15 14.18 58.78
CA TYR A 194 -15.50 14.43 59.30
C TYR A 194 -16.14 13.14 59.84
N LYS A 195 -16.09 12.03 59.11
CA LYS A 195 -16.61 10.72 59.57
C LYS A 195 -15.93 10.22 60.86
N LYS A 196 -14.65 10.56 61.05
CA LYS A 196 -13.88 10.20 62.25
C LYS A 196 -14.12 11.16 63.44
N ARG A 197 -15.03 12.13 63.32
CA ARG A 197 -15.34 13.13 64.36
C ARG A 197 -14.13 13.96 64.82
N VAL A 198 -13.16 14.13 63.92
CA VAL A 198 -11.98 15.00 64.17
C VAL A 198 -12.32 16.47 63.89
N TYR A 199 -13.35 16.71 63.08
CA TYR A 199 -14.01 18.01 62.91
C TYR A 199 -15.45 17.91 63.44
N ASP A 200 -15.58 17.85 64.75
CA ASP A 200 -16.84 18.19 65.42
C ASP A 200 -16.68 19.63 65.90
N GLU A 201 -17.50 20.54 65.36
CA GLU A 201 -17.91 21.87 65.89
C GLU A 201 -18.11 22.88 64.75
N ASN A 202 -19.31 22.81 64.17
CA ASN A 202 -20.22 23.96 64.07
C ASN A 202 -21.61 23.47 64.43
#